data_AF-A0A357HFF7-F1
#
_entry.id   AF-A0A357HFF7-F1
#
_cell.length_a   1.000
_cell.length_b   1.000
_cell.length_c   1.000
_cell.angle_alpha   90.00
_cell.angle_beta   90.00
_cell.angle_gamma   90.00
#
_symmetry.space_group_name_H-M   'P 1'
#
loop_
_entity.id
_entity.type
_entity.pdbx_description
1 polymer ?
#
loop_
_entity_poly.entity_id
_entity_poly.type
_entity_poly.pdbx_seq_one_letter_code
_entity_poly.pdbx_strand_id
1 'polypeptide(L)' 'MNKPLYRRILLKFSGEALAGDSGFGIDPSKA' A
#
# COMPACT_ATOMS: atom_id res chain seq x y z
N MET A 1 -1.92 -15.91 -20.59
CA MET A 1 -0.92 -15.54 -19.57
C MET A 1 -1.64 -15.40 -18.22
N ASN A 2 -1.74 -16.48 -17.45
CA ASN A 2 -2.55 -16.50 -16.21
C ASN A 2 -1.76 -16.93 -14.97
N LYS A 3 -0.43 -17.07 -15.10
CA LYS A 3 0.41 -17.41 -13.95
C LYS A 3 1.10 -16.14 -13.44
N PRO A 4 1.05 -15.88 -12.12
CA PRO A 4 1.76 -14.75 -11.55
C PRO A 4 3.27 -14.92 -11.77
N LEU A 5 3.93 -13.84 -12.17
CA LEU A 5 5.36 -13.83 -12.49
C LEU A 5 6.24 -14.07 -11.25
N TYR A 6 5.73 -13.70 -10.06
CA TYR A 6 6.45 -13.81 -8.80
C TYR A 6 5.71 -14.68 -7.80
N ARG A 7 6.44 -15.57 -7.13
CA ARG A 7 5.91 -16.45 -6.08
C ARG A 7 5.77 -15.76 -4.72
N ARG A 8 6.63 -14.79 -4.41
CA ARG A 8 6.63 -14.02 -3.16
C ARG A 8 7.22 -12.64 -3.43
N ILE A 9 6.58 -11.61 -2.91
CA ILE A 9 7.07 -10.23 -2.96
C ILE A 9 7.00 -9.62 -1.57
N LEU A 10 7.91 -8.69 -1.31
CA LEU A 10 7.79 -7.76 -0.20
C LEU A 10 7.34 -6.42 -0.79
N LEU A 11 6.13 -6.01 -0.45
CA LEU A 11 5.56 -4.75 -0.87
C LEU A 11 5.69 -3.75 0.27
N LYS A 12 6.36 -2.63 0.01
CA LYS A 12 6.55 -1.56 0.99
C LYS A 12 5.75 -0.34 0.57
N PHE A 13 4.97 0.18 1.50
CA PHE A 13 4.28 1.46 1.34
C PHE A 13 4.93 2.54 2.21
N SER A 14 4.83 3.80 1.78
CA SER A 14 5.15 4.95 2.64
C SER A 14 4.04 5.16 3.65
N GLY A 15 4.35 5.66 4.85
CA GLY A 15 3.32 6.06 5.82
C GLY A 15 2.45 7.20 5.29
N GLU A 16 3.02 8.09 4.48
CA GLU A 16 2.29 9.17 3.81
C GLU A 16 1.18 8.66 2.88
N ALA A 17 1.42 7.51 2.22
CA ALA A 17 0.42 6.90 1.35
C ALA A 17 -0.81 6.44 2.13
N LEU A 18 -0.63 6.06 3.40
CA LEU A 18 -1.69 5.67 4.31
C LEU A 18 -2.36 6.88 4.97
N ALA A 19 -1.65 7.99 5.15
CA ALA A 19 -2.20 9.19 5.76
C ALA A 19 -3.25 9.89 4.87
N GLY A 20 -3.14 9.78 3.55
CA GLY A 20 -4.05 10.45 2.63
C GLY A 20 -3.96 11.98 2.73
N ASP A 21 -5.09 12.66 2.58
CA ASP A 21 -5.12 14.12 2.44
C ASP A 21 -4.92 14.86 3.78
N SER A 22 -5.05 14.15 4.92
CA SER A 22 -4.79 14.72 6.25
C SER A 22 -3.30 14.95 6.51
N GLY A 23 -2.41 14.29 5.76
CA GLY A 23 -0.96 14.35 5.94
C GLY A 23 -0.45 13.73 7.24
N PHE A 24 -1.32 13.15 8.08
CA PHE A 24 -0.97 12.46 9.32
C PHE A 24 -1.99 11.36 9.68
N GLY A 25 -1.53 10.34 10.40
CA GLY A 25 -2.36 9.21 10.84
C GLY A 25 -2.56 8.18 9.74
N ILE A 26 -3.68 7.45 9.82
CA ILE A 26 -4.08 6.45 8.82
C ILE A 26 -5.49 6.83 8.36
N ASP A 27 -5.62 7.10 7.07
CA ASP A 27 -6.90 7.28 6.40
C ASP A 27 -7.60 5.91 6.30
N PRO A 28 -8.74 5.69 6.98
CA PRO A 28 -9.44 4.41 6.95
C PRO A 28 -9.91 3.99 5.56
N SER A 29 -9.99 4.92 4.60
CA SER A 29 -10.34 4.60 3.21
C SER A 29 -9.14 4.10 2.39
N LYS A 30 -7.90 4.35 2.86
CA LYS A 30 -6.64 3.95 2.20
C LYS A 30 -5.90 2.82 2.92
N ALA A 31 -6.45 2.32 4.04
CA ALA A 31 -5.97 1.18 4.82
C ALA A 31 -6.65 -0.12 4.40
#